data_AF-A0A6G3X6G6-F1
#
_entry.id   AF-A0A6G3X6G6-F1
#
_cell.length_a   1.000
_cell.length_b   1.000
_cell.length_c   1.000
_cell.angle_alpha   90.00
_cell.angle_beta   90.00
_cell.angle_gamma   90.00
#
_symmetry.space_group_name_H-M   'P 1'
#
loop_
_entity.id
_entity.type
_entity.pdbx_description
1 polymer ?
#
loop_
_entity_poly.entity_id
_entity_poly.type
_entity_poly.pdbx_seq_one_letter_code
_entity_poly.pdbx_strand_id
1 'polypeptide(L)'
;MLVVVLTRPDGGSKAGGEVFLQAAGDSGPDPFTESTARDSEPEPGTASPSVAPSASRTGTQATRGVDGAAPGLYGGTRKVASCDVEQQIKVLRAAPDKNRAFASVQDIEPSAVPGYLRGLTPVTLRMDTRITNHGYRDGEADAYQAVLQAGTAVLVDDRGVPRVRCACGNPLLPPVAQEDPRLTGKAWPGYRASDVVVVEPAK
;
A
#
# COMPACT_ATOMS: atom_id res chain seq x y z
N MET A 1 8.95 -59.57 -8.49
CA MET A 1 9.72 -58.52 -9.21
C MET A 1 9.39 -57.20 -8.54
N LEU A 2 10.37 -56.61 -7.85
CA LEU A 2 10.22 -55.33 -7.16
C LEU A 2 10.67 -54.23 -8.14
N VAL A 3 9.79 -53.31 -8.50
CA VAL A 3 10.16 -52.14 -9.33
C VAL A 3 10.18 -50.93 -8.42
N VAL A 4 11.38 -50.45 -8.10
CA VAL A 4 11.60 -49.17 -7.41
C VAL A 4 11.64 -48.10 -8.50
N VAL A 5 10.61 -47.26 -8.58
CA VAL A 5 10.59 -46.08 -9.44
C VAL A 5 11.11 -44.90 -8.63
N LEU A 6 12.33 -44.47 -8.93
CA LEU A 6 12.92 -43.22 -8.41
C LEU A 6 12.44 -42.05 -9.28
N THR A 7 11.32 -41.42 -8.91
CA THR A 7 10.96 -40.10 -9.45
C THR A 7 11.79 -39.03 -8.74
N ARG A 8 12.71 -38.41 -9.49
CA ARG A 8 13.46 -37.20 -9.08
C ARG A 8 12.46 -36.09 -8.71
N PRO A 9 12.75 -35.23 -7.72
CA PRO A 9 11.96 -34.03 -7.53
C PRO A 9 12.33 -33.07 -8.66
N ASP A 10 11.41 -32.88 -9.61
CA ASP A 10 11.49 -31.76 -10.54
C ASP A 10 11.49 -30.47 -9.73
N GLY A 11 12.53 -29.67 -9.94
CA GLY A 11 12.71 -28.38 -9.31
C GLY A 11 11.50 -27.50 -9.60
N GLY A 12 10.76 -27.18 -8.55
CA GLY A 12 9.71 -26.17 -8.62
C GLY A 12 10.33 -24.84 -9.02
N SER A 13 10.08 -24.42 -10.26
CA SER A 13 10.20 -23.01 -10.64
C SER A 13 9.41 -22.21 -9.62
N LYS A 14 10.10 -21.37 -8.83
CA LYS A 14 9.44 -20.42 -7.94
C LYS A 14 8.54 -19.56 -8.83
N ALA A 15 7.23 -19.79 -8.79
CA ALA A 15 6.30 -18.94 -9.50
C ALA A 15 6.46 -17.52 -8.94
N GLY A 16 6.85 -16.57 -9.79
CA GLY A 16 6.86 -15.16 -9.42
C GLY A 16 5.47 -14.78 -8.91
N GLY A 17 5.40 -14.13 -7.75
CA GLY A 17 4.12 -13.72 -7.18
C GLY A 17 3.39 -12.68 -8.03
N GLU A 18 2.17 -12.33 -7.66
CA GLU A 18 1.41 -11.28 -8.32
C GLU A 18 1.55 -9.93 -7.61
N VAL A 19 1.56 -8.85 -8.39
CA VAL A 19 1.48 -7.47 -7.90
C VAL A 19 0.31 -6.77 -8.59
N PHE A 20 -0.65 -6.31 -7.81
CA PHE A 20 -1.87 -5.66 -8.30
C PHE A 20 -1.67 -4.14 -8.49
N LEU A 21 -2.05 -3.61 -9.65
CA LEU A 21 -2.05 -2.17 -9.92
C LEU A 21 -3.37 -1.57 -9.43
N GLN A 22 -3.31 -0.65 -8.46
CA GLN A 22 -4.48 -0.03 -7.85
C GLN A 22 -4.53 1.47 -8.12
N ALA A 23 -5.53 1.90 -8.90
CA ALA A 23 -5.75 3.30 -9.22
C ALA A 23 -6.16 4.12 -7.99
N ALA A 24 -5.87 5.42 -7.99
CA ALA A 24 -6.01 6.27 -6.79
C ALA A 24 -7.41 6.27 -6.16
N GLY A 25 -8.46 6.29 -7.00
CA GLY A 25 -9.86 6.30 -6.56
C GLY A 25 -10.54 4.93 -6.49
N ASP A 26 -9.85 3.84 -6.84
CA ASP A 26 -10.43 2.49 -6.85
C ASP A 26 -10.30 1.85 -5.45
N SER A 27 -11.38 1.34 -4.86
CA SER A 27 -11.28 0.62 -3.58
C SER A 27 -10.47 -0.67 -3.68
N GLY A 28 -10.33 -1.27 -4.86
CA GLY A 28 -9.68 -2.56 -5.03
C GLY A 28 -10.49 -3.72 -4.42
N PRO A 29 -9.89 -4.93 -4.30
CA PRO A 29 -10.60 -6.09 -3.81
C PRO A 29 -10.84 -6.03 -2.29
N ASP A 30 -12.03 -6.51 -1.89
CA ASP A 30 -12.40 -6.82 -0.50
C ASP A 30 -12.13 -5.69 0.51
N PRO A 31 -12.77 -4.51 0.36
CA PRO A 31 -12.47 -3.37 1.20
C PRO A 31 -12.87 -3.58 2.68
N PHE A 32 -12.02 -3.11 3.59
CA PHE A 32 -12.33 -3.04 5.02
C PHE A 32 -13.50 -2.07 5.28
N THR A 33 -13.53 -0.94 4.61
CA THR A 33 -14.58 0.08 4.77
C THR A 33 -14.99 0.70 3.45
N GLU A 34 -16.09 1.44 3.44
CA GLU A 34 -16.31 2.44 2.41
C GLU A 34 -15.15 3.44 2.36
N SER A 35 -14.99 4.14 1.24
CA SER A 35 -13.93 5.14 1.09
C SER A 35 -14.05 6.24 2.14
N THR A 36 -12.92 6.52 2.80
CA THR A 36 -12.72 7.68 3.68
C THR A 36 -11.76 8.68 3.05
N ALA A 37 -11.34 8.48 1.80
CA ALA A 37 -10.63 9.49 1.05
C ALA A 37 -11.54 10.71 0.86
N ARG A 38 -11.05 11.91 1.18
CA ARG A 38 -11.77 13.14 0.87
C ARG A 38 -11.46 13.53 -0.57
N ASP A 39 -12.49 13.95 -1.31
CA ASP A 39 -12.35 14.40 -2.69
C ASP A 39 -11.24 15.47 -2.76
N SER A 40 -10.13 15.09 -3.39
CA SER A 40 -9.22 16.05 -3.99
C SER A 40 -9.72 16.21 -5.42
N GLU A 41 -10.04 17.44 -5.80
CA GLU A 41 -10.49 17.82 -7.13
C GLU A 41 -9.65 17.12 -8.22
N PRO A 42 -10.28 16.52 -9.26
CA PRO A 42 -9.54 15.76 -10.25
C PRO A 42 -8.91 16.71 -11.27
N GLU A 43 -7.66 17.09 -11.08
CA GLU A 43 -6.75 17.39 -12.20
C GLU A 43 -5.32 16.97 -11.86
N PRO A 44 -4.70 16.04 -12.62
CA PRO A 44 -3.25 15.95 -12.66
C PRO A 44 -2.73 17.13 -13.48
N GLY A 45 -2.56 18.28 -12.82
CA GLY A 45 -1.72 19.35 -13.33
C GLY A 45 -0.34 18.78 -13.63
N THR A 46 0.07 18.88 -14.90
CA THR A 46 1.35 18.41 -15.42
C THR A 46 2.49 19.28 -14.88
N ALA A 47 2.82 19.13 -13.60
CA ALA A 47 3.97 19.78 -12.99
C ALA A 47 4.76 18.72 -12.25
N SER A 48 5.68 18.08 -12.97
CA SER A 48 6.85 17.45 -12.35
C SER A 48 7.73 18.55 -11.76
N PRO A 49 7.89 18.69 -10.43
CA PRO A 49 9.11 19.26 -9.93
C PRO A 49 10.21 18.23 -10.24
N SER A 50 11.02 18.57 -11.25
CA SER A 50 12.23 17.85 -11.61
C SER A 50 13.28 18.06 -10.52
N VAL A 51 13.08 17.44 -9.36
CA VAL A 51 14.14 17.15 -8.40
C VAL A 51 13.81 15.80 -7.80
N ALA A 52 14.18 14.74 -8.51
CA ALA A 52 14.26 13.43 -7.90
C ALA A 52 15.32 13.51 -6.77
N PRO A 53 15.03 13.11 -5.53
CA PRO A 53 16.06 13.07 -4.48
C PRO A 53 17.22 12.18 -4.94
N SER A 54 18.46 12.55 -4.63
CA SER A 54 19.65 11.74 -4.97
C SER A 54 19.53 10.35 -4.32
N ALA A 55 19.47 9.31 -5.15
CA ALA A 55 19.37 7.92 -4.71
C ALA A 55 20.64 7.15 -5.08
N SER A 56 21.11 6.30 -4.16
CA SER A 56 22.18 5.35 -4.41
C SER A 56 21.61 4.16 -5.19
N ARG A 57 22.22 3.81 -6.33
CA ARG A 57 21.80 2.69 -7.18
C ARG A 57 22.61 1.45 -6.83
N THR A 58 21.94 0.37 -6.42
CA THR A 58 22.53 -0.97 -6.36
C THR A 58 21.61 -1.96 -7.07
N GLY A 59 22.09 -2.50 -8.20
CA GLY A 59 21.78 -3.83 -8.74
C GLY A 59 20.33 -4.19 -9.15
N THR A 60 20.20 -4.66 -10.39
CA THR A 60 19.15 -5.56 -10.94
C THR A 60 17.74 -5.47 -10.34
N GLN A 61 16.83 -4.75 -11.01
CA GLN A 61 15.37 -4.75 -10.77
C GLN A 61 14.92 -4.51 -9.31
N ALA A 62 15.77 -3.95 -8.45
CA ALA A 62 15.37 -3.53 -7.11
C ALA A 62 14.48 -2.29 -7.22
N THR A 63 13.25 -2.37 -6.73
CA THR A 63 12.36 -1.22 -6.56
C THR A 63 13.06 -0.18 -5.70
N ARG A 64 13.06 1.08 -6.14
CA ARG A 64 13.83 2.16 -5.52
C ARG A 64 13.29 2.48 -4.12
N GLY A 65 14.14 2.35 -3.09
CA GLY A 65 13.85 2.87 -1.75
C GLY A 65 13.86 4.40 -1.70
N VAL A 66 12.91 4.99 -0.99
CA VAL A 66 12.82 6.43 -0.71
C VAL A 66 12.56 6.61 0.79
N ASP A 67 13.36 7.46 1.43
CA ASP A 67 13.21 7.81 2.84
C ASP A 67 11.83 8.45 3.11
N GLY A 68 11.13 8.02 4.16
CA GLY A 68 9.78 8.49 4.48
C GLY A 68 9.70 9.97 4.84
N ALA A 69 10.80 10.63 5.17
CA ALA A 69 10.87 12.08 5.36
C ALA A 69 11.31 12.85 4.10
N ALA A 70 11.52 12.16 2.96
CA ALA A 70 12.03 12.78 1.74
C ALA A 70 11.10 13.92 1.26
N PRO A 71 11.64 15.14 1.06
CA PRO A 71 10.86 16.24 0.52
C PRO A 71 10.21 15.90 -0.83
N GLY A 72 8.91 16.16 -0.93
CA GLY A 72 8.15 15.92 -2.15
C GLY A 72 7.67 14.48 -2.35
N LEU A 73 7.92 13.56 -1.42
CA LEU A 73 7.33 12.21 -1.45
C LEU A 73 5.79 12.25 -1.31
N TYR A 74 5.32 13.12 -0.41
CA TYR A 74 3.91 13.34 -0.14
C TYR A 74 3.43 14.69 -0.63
N GLY A 75 2.15 14.72 -1.01
CA GLY A 75 1.39 15.92 -1.31
C GLY A 75 0.19 16.05 -0.38
N GLY A 76 -0.57 17.11 -0.58
CA GLY A 76 -1.79 17.40 0.15
C GLY A 76 -2.16 18.86 -0.02
N THR A 77 -3.45 19.16 0.10
CA THR A 77 -3.94 20.53 0.06
C THR A 77 -3.89 21.11 1.46
N ARG A 78 -3.37 22.33 1.59
CA ARG A 78 -3.27 23.00 2.91
C ARG A 78 -4.67 23.08 3.53
N LYS A 79 -4.81 22.60 4.78
CA LYS A 79 -6.07 22.57 5.57
C LYS A 79 -7.14 21.59 5.07
N VAL A 80 -6.86 20.73 4.09
CA VAL A 80 -7.77 19.66 3.66
C VAL A 80 -7.06 18.33 3.88
N ALA A 81 -7.53 17.55 4.84
CA ALA A 81 -7.01 16.20 5.07
C ALA A 81 -7.38 15.31 3.87
N SER A 82 -6.43 14.53 3.36
CA SER A 82 -6.68 13.56 2.29
C SER A 82 -7.57 12.39 2.73
N CYS A 83 -7.63 12.13 4.04
CA CYS A 83 -8.42 11.06 4.65
C CYS A 83 -9.25 11.57 5.82
N ASP A 84 -10.48 11.07 5.95
CA ASP A 84 -11.34 11.29 7.11
C ASP A 84 -11.08 10.24 8.20
N VAL A 85 -10.16 10.56 9.11
CA VAL A 85 -9.74 9.67 10.20
C VAL A 85 -10.90 9.32 11.14
N GLU A 86 -11.75 10.28 11.51
CA GLU A 86 -12.83 10.03 12.45
C GLU A 86 -13.94 9.19 11.82
N GLN A 87 -14.22 9.36 10.52
CA GLN A 87 -15.11 8.47 9.79
C GLN A 87 -14.53 7.05 9.73
N GLN A 88 -13.23 6.88 9.47
CA GLN A 88 -12.59 5.56 9.48
C GLN A 88 -12.74 4.86 10.85
N ILE A 89 -12.49 5.60 11.93
CA ILE A 89 -12.67 5.12 13.31
C ILE A 89 -14.13 4.72 13.55
N LYS A 90 -15.09 5.53 13.11
CA LYS A 90 -16.51 5.26 13.26
C LYS A 90 -16.91 3.96 12.56
N VAL A 91 -16.47 3.76 11.31
CA VAL A 91 -16.80 2.54 10.55
C VAL A 91 -16.17 1.30 11.18
N LEU A 92 -14.89 1.35 11.57
CA LEU A 92 -14.24 0.20 12.23
C LEU A 92 -14.88 -0.12 13.58
N ARG A 93 -15.24 0.89 14.39
CA ARG A 93 -15.96 0.67 15.66
C ARG A 93 -17.32 -0.01 15.47
N ALA A 94 -18.01 0.31 14.37
CA ALA A 94 -19.29 -0.30 14.02
C ALA A 94 -19.15 -1.73 13.48
N ALA A 95 -17.93 -2.17 13.12
CA ALA A 95 -17.64 -3.49 12.58
C ALA A 95 -16.55 -4.21 13.41
N PRO A 96 -16.90 -4.80 14.57
CA PRO A 96 -15.93 -5.39 15.50
C PRO A 96 -14.99 -6.42 14.87
N ASP A 97 -15.47 -7.23 13.93
CA ASP A 97 -14.66 -8.28 13.29
C ASP A 97 -13.60 -7.66 12.37
N LYS A 98 -13.99 -6.67 11.56
CA LYS A 98 -13.05 -5.88 10.74
C LYS A 98 -12.08 -5.08 11.60
N ASN A 99 -12.51 -4.55 12.73
CA ASN A 99 -11.60 -3.88 13.67
C ASN A 99 -10.55 -4.83 14.25
N ARG A 100 -10.92 -6.08 14.57
CA ARG A 100 -9.96 -7.10 15.03
C ARG A 100 -8.98 -7.49 13.93
N ALA A 101 -9.45 -7.72 12.70
CA ALA A 101 -8.59 -8.01 11.56
C ALA A 101 -7.67 -6.83 11.19
N PHE A 102 -8.15 -5.59 11.33
CA PHE A 102 -7.31 -4.41 11.13
C PHE A 102 -6.20 -4.34 12.18
N ALA A 103 -6.57 -4.56 13.45
CA ALA A 103 -5.66 -4.49 14.58
C ALA A 103 -4.57 -5.57 14.51
N SER A 104 -4.93 -6.80 14.07
CA SER A 104 -3.95 -7.88 13.91
C SER A 104 -2.88 -7.58 12.87
N VAL A 105 -3.23 -6.93 11.76
CA VAL A 105 -2.24 -6.51 10.74
C VAL A 105 -1.28 -5.46 11.28
N GLN A 106 -1.78 -4.55 12.13
CA GLN A 106 -0.98 -3.46 12.68
C GLN A 106 -0.24 -3.85 13.97
N ASP A 107 -0.38 -5.09 14.43
CA ASP A 107 0.18 -5.62 15.68
C ASP A 107 -0.19 -4.76 16.91
N ILE A 108 -1.48 -4.43 17.01
CA ILE A 108 -2.03 -3.64 18.12
C ILE A 108 -3.28 -4.32 18.70
N GLU A 109 -3.64 -3.93 19.92
CA GLU A 109 -4.92 -4.32 20.51
C GLU A 109 -6.10 -3.69 19.75
N PRO A 110 -7.23 -4.40 19.56
CA PRO A 110 -8.42 -3.85 18.91
C PRO A 110 -8.94 -2.55 19.54
N SER A 111 -8.76 -2.40 20.86
CA SER A 111 -9.13 -1.19 21.61
C SER A 111 -8.22 0.01 21.31
N ALA A 112 -7.01 -0.22 20.82
CA ALA A 112 -6.02 0.81 20.49
C ALA A 112 -6.23 1.43 19.10
N VAL A 113 -6.98 0.79 18.21
CA VAL A 113 -7.22 1.24 16.82
C VAL A 113 -7.61 2.73 16.71
N PRO A 114 -8.53 3.27 17.54
CA PRO A 114 -8.88 4.68 17.46
C PRO A 114 -7.72 5.64 17.82
N GLY A 115 -6.89 5.26 18.79
CA GLY A 115 -5.72 6.06 19.18
C GLY A 115 -4.63 5.98 18.11
N TYR A 116 -4.40 4.77 17.60
CA TYR A 116 -3.47 4.52 16.50
C TYR A 116 -3.80 5.37 15.26
N LEU A 117 -5.04 5.30 14.77
CA LEU A 117 -5.47 6.06 13.58
C LEU A 117 -5.33 7.57 13.74
N ARG A 118 -5.57 8.12 14.95
CA ARG A 118 -5.37 9.56 15.23
C ARG A 118 -3.91 9.97 15.29
N GLY A 119 -3.00 9.03 15.55
CA GLY A 119 -1.56 9.26 15.53
C GLY A 119 -0.98 9.29 14.11
N LEU A 120 -1.73 8.82 13.10
CA LEU A 120 -1.28 8.80 11.71
C LEU A 120 -1.52 10.14 11.03
N THR A 121 -0.66 10.46 10.06
CA THR A 121 -0.77 11.68 9.26
C THR A 121 -1.47 11.39 7.93
N PRO A 122 -2.56 12.08 7.59
CA PRO A 122 -3.20 11.96 6.27
C PRO A 122 -2.40 12.69 5.20
N VAL A 123 -2.00 11.96 4.16
CA VAL A 123 -1.22 12.48 3.02
C VAL A 123 -1.71 11.92 1.69
N THR A 124 -1.22 12.47 0.59
CA THR A 124 -1.43 11.94 -0.77
C THR A 124 -0.09 11.49 -1.36
N LEU A 125 -0.03 10.29 -1.92
CA LEU A 125 1.19 9.80 -2.59
C LEU A 125 1.49 10.63 -3.83
N ARG A 126 2.76 11.01 -4.05
CA ARG A 126 3.19 11.69 -5.29
C ARG A 126 3.92 10.77 -6.28
N MET A 127 4.15 9.52 -5.88
CA MET A 127 4.83 8.50 -6.67
C MET A 127 4.06 7.19 -6.59
N ASP A 128 4.13 6.40 -7.65
CA ASP A 128 3.60 5.05 -7.66
C ASP A 128 4.36 4.21 -6.62
N THR A 129 3.65 3.65 -5.64
CA THR A 129 4.28 3.11 -4.42
C THR A 129 3.92 1.64 -4.19
N ARG A 130 4.93 0.80 -3.98
CA ARG A 130 4.78 -0.62 -3.58
C ARG A 130 4.38 -0.74 -2.12
N ILE A 131 3.40 -1.59 -1.85
CA ILE A 131 2.94 -1.93 -0.50
C ILE A 131 2.48 -3.40 -0.43
N THR A 132 2.34 -3.89 0.80
CA THR A 132 1.45 -5.02 1.09
C THR A 132 0.10 -4.44 1.54
N ASN A 133 -0.96 -4.73 0.79
CA ASN A 133 -2.33 -4.33 1.12
C ASN A 133 -3.06 -5.54 1.69
N HIS A 134 -4.06 -5.31 2.55
CA HIS A 134 -4.84 -6.39 3.16
C HIS A 134 -6.32 -6.17 2.88
N GLY A 135 -6.93 -7.06 2.10
CA GLY A 135 -8.38 -7.12 1.95
C GLY A 135 -9.02 -7.80 3.16
N TYR A 136 -10.33 -7.67 3.33
CA TYR A 136 -11.07 -8.39 4.36
C TYR A 136 -11.91 -9.50 3.73
N ARG A 137 -11.50 -10.76 3.91
CA ARG A 137 -12.19 -11.94 3.38
C ARG A 137 -12.28 -13.01 4.45
N ASP A 138 -13.44 -13.68 4.52
CA ASP A 138 -13.67 -14.83 5.41
C ASP A 138 -13.36 -14.57 6.91
N GLY A 139 -13.54 -13.32 7.36
CA GLY A 139 -13.31 -12.92 8.76
C GLY A 139 -11.88 -12.44 9.06
N GLU A 140 -11.00 -12.49 8.09
CA GLU A 140 -9.56 -12.26 8.27
C GLU A 140 -9.01 -11.19 7.30
N ALA A 141 -7.81 -10.71 7.62
CA ALA A 141 -7.05 -9.85 6.74
C ALA A 141 -6.25 -10.68 5.73
N ASP A 142 -6.53 -10.52 4.44
CA ASP A 142 -5.90 -11.26 3.34
C ASP A 142 -4.84 -10.39 2.66
N ALA A 143 -3.57 -10.76 2.82
CA ALA A 143 -2.43 -9.99 2.31
C ALA A 143 -2.20 -10.20 0.81
N TYR A 144 -1.99 -9.11 0.07
CA TYR A 144 -1.57 -9.13 -1.33
C TYR A 144 -0.60 -7.99 -1.65
N GLN A 145 0.26 -8.20 -2.64
CA GLN A 145 1.18 -7.17 -3.09
C GLN A 145 0.50 -6.23 -4.08
N ALA A 146 0.74 -4.93 -3.94
CA ALA A 146 0.18 -3.95 -4.86
C ALA A 146 1.12 -2.77 -5.11
N VAL A 147 0.84 -2.07 -6.21
CA VAL A 147 1.33 -0.72 -6.49
C VAL A 147 0.14 0.22 -6.41
N LEU A 148 0.23 1.20 -5.51
CA LEU A 148 -0.72 2.30 -5.43
C LEU A 148 -0.30 3.41 -6.38
N GLN A 149 -1.24 3.87 -7.21
CA GLN A 149 -1.01 5.02 -8.09
C GLN A 149 -0.70 6.30 -7.30
N ALA A 150 0.18 7.15 -7.83
CA ALA A 150 0.28 8.54 -7.40
C ALA A 150 -1.11 9.22 -7.37
N GLY A 151 -1.38 10.02 -6.34
CA GLY A 151 -2.71 10.57 -6.06
C GLY A 151 -3.53 9.74 -5.06
N THR A 152 -3.09 8.53 -4.68
CA THR A 152 -3.77 7.75 -3.65
C THR A 152 -3.65 8.42 -2.28
N ALA A 153 -4.77 8.60 -1.60
CA ALA A 153 -4.82 9.08 -0.21
C ALA A 153 -4.49 7.94 0.78
N VAL A 154 -3.54 8.19 1.67
CA VAL A 154 -3.08 7.24 2.69
C VAL A 154 -2.89 7.90 4.05
N LEU A 155 -2.95 7.10 5.12
CA LEU A 155 -2.45 7.48 6.44
C LEU A 155 -1.04 6.93 6.61
N VAL A 156 -0.08 7.77 7.00
CA VAL A 156 1.32 7.39 7.26
C VAL A 156 1.65 7.49 8.75
N ASP A 157 2.59 6.67 9.22
CA ASP A 157 3.12 6.79 10.58
C ASP A 157 4.12 7.95 10.74
N ASP A 158 4.70 8.08 11.93
CA ASP A 158 5.67 9.12 12.30
C ASP A 158 7.03 8.97 11.59
N ARG A 159 7.25 7.85 10.88
CA ARG A 159 8.40 7.62 10.01
C ARG A 159 8.04 7.71 8.53
N GLY A 160 6.82 8.16 8.22
CA GLY A 160 6.31 8.34 6.86
C GLY A 160 5.83 7.05 6.20
N VAL A 161 5.86 5.89 6.84
CA VAL A 161 5.48 4.63 6.16
C VAL A 161 3.96 4.56 6.00
N PRO A 162 3.41 4.24 4.80
CA PRO A 162 1.97 4.05 4.61
C PRO A 162 1.41 2.90 5.46
N ARG A 163 0.38 3.19 6.25
CA ARG A 163 -0.28 2.24 7.16
C ARG A 163 -1.75 2.00 6.86
N VAL A 164 -2.43 2.92 6.17
CA VAL A 164 -3.83 2.74 5.76
C VAL A 164 -4.06 3.34 4.39
N ARG A 165 -4.80 2.63 3.53
CA ARG A 165 -5.30 3.18 2.26
C ARG A 165 -6.72 3.71 2.43
N CYS A 166 -6.93 5.00 2.22
CA CYS A 166 -8.19 5.64 2.59
C CYS A 166 -9.35 5.29 1.64
N ALA A 167 -9.06 4.91 0.38
CA ALA A 167 -10.08 4.48 -0.59
C ALA A 167 -10.81 3.17 -0.20
N CYS A 168 -10.24 2.37 0.71
CA CYS A 168 -10.80 1.09 1.14
C CYS A 168 -10.69 0.81 2.65
N GLY A 169 -10.03 1.68 3.42
CA GLY A 169 -9.79 1.50 4.85
C GLY A 169 -8.83 0.37 5.20
N ASN A 170 -8.18 -0.24 4.20
CA ASN A 170 -7.35 -1.42 4.39
C ASN A 170 -6.07 -1.07 5.15
N PRO A 171 -5.64 -1.91 6.11
CA PRO A 171 -4.35 -1.77 6.74
C PRO A 171 -3.24 -2.13 5.73
N LEU A 172 -2.17 -1.37 5.76
CA LEU A 172 -1.00 -1.52 4.89
C LEU A 172 0.22 -1.91 5.72
N LEU A 173 1.10 -2.68 5.09
CA LEU A 173 2.45 -3.00 5.57
C LEU A 173 3.48 -2.72 4.45
N PRO A 174 4.77 -2.63 4.78
CA PRO A 174 5.82 -2.61 3.78
C PRO A 174 5.70 -3.77 2.77
N PRO A 175 6.07 -3.57 1.50
CA PRO A 175 6.02 -4.62 0.50
C PRO A 175 7.02 -5.73 0.81
N VAL A 176 6.72 -6.95 0.37
CA VAL A 176 7.69 -8.05 0.37
C VAL A 176 8.38 -8.15 -0.98
N ALA A 177 9.67 -8.50 -0.97
CA ALA A 177 10.43 -8.69 -2.19
C ALA A 177 9.87 -9.90 -2.98
N GLN A 178 9.72 -9.73 -4.28
CA GLN A 178 9.32 -10.78 -5.21
C GLN A 178 10.23 -10.77 -6.42
N GLU A 179 10.68 -11.94 -6.85
CA GLU A 179 11.42 -12.14 -8.10
C GLU A 179 10.41 -12.13 -9.26
N ASP A 180 10.64 -11.26 -10.24
CA ASP A 180 9.87 -11.12 -11.49
C ASP A 180 8.34 -11.29 -11.34
N PRO A 181 7.68 -10.46 -10.50
CA PRO A 181 6.26 -10.62 -10.26
C PRO A 181 5.44 -10.29 -11.50
N ARG A 182 4.34 -11.03 -11.69
CA ARG A 182 3.35 -10.70 -12.72
C ARG A 182 2.53 -9.50 -12.27
N LEU A 183 2.49 -8.46 -13.10
CA LEU A 183 1.59 -7.33 -12.88
C LEU A 183 0.16 -7.71 -13.25
N THR A 184 -0.80 -7.39 -12.37
CA THR A 184 -2.23 -7.69 -12.55
C THR A 184 -3.04 -6.41 -12.42
N GLY A 185 -4.06 -6.25 -13.28
CA GLY A 185 -4.91 -5.07 -13.31
C GLY A 185 -4.58 -4.08 -14.42
N LYS A 186 -5.33 -2.98 -14.47
CA LYS A 186 -5.21 -1.97 -15.53
C LYS A 186 -4.16 -0.93 -15.15
N ALA A 187 -3.09 -0.84 -15.94
CA ALA A 187 -2.14 0.26 -15.83
C ALA A 187 -2.79 1.60 -16.23
N TRP A 188 -2.44 2.67 -15.52
CA TRP A 188 -2.83 4.05 -15.86
C TRP A 188 -1.87 4.66 -16.88
N PRO A 189 -2.30 5.71 -17.62
CA PRO A 189 -1.39 6.51 -18.43
C PRO A 189 -0.20 7.01 -17.60
N GLY A 190 1.02 6.76 -18.08
CA GLY A 190 2.24 7.17 -17.40
C GLY A 190 2.81 6.16 -16.39
N TYR A 191 2.13 5.04 -16.12
CA TYR A 191 2.69 3.97 -15.30
C TYR A 191 4.00 3.44 -15.89
N ARG A 192 5.06 3.38 -15.07
CA ARG A 192 6.33 2.73 -15.40
C ARG A 192 6.82 1.94 -14.20
N ALA A 193 7.02 0.63 -14.38
CA ALA A 193 7.52 -0.23 -13.31
C ALA A 193 8.88 0.23 -12.76
N SER A 194 9.71 0.88 -13.59
CA SER A 194 11.00 1.47 -13.19
C SER A 194 10.89 2.66 -12.24
N ASP A 195 9.73 3.31 -12.20
CA ASP A 195 9.51 4.56 -11.46
C ASP A 195 8.80 4.28 -10.12
N VAL A 196 8.44 3.02 -9.88
CA VAL A 196 7.78 2.56 -8.66
C VAL A 196 8.77 2.58 -7.49
N VAL A 197 8.33 3.15 -6.37
CA VAL A 197 9.15 3.30 -5.16
C VAL A 197 8.65 2.42 -4.02
N VAL A 198 9.55 2.16 -3.07
CA VAL A 198 9.24 1.65 -1.73
C VAL A 198 9.55 2.76 -0.75
N VAL A 199 8.61 3.05 0.15
CA VAL A 199 8.88 3.99 1.25
C VAL A 199 9.59 3.23 2.37
N GLU A 200 10.80 3.67 2.69
CA GLU A 200 11.56 3.19 3.83
C GLU A 200 11.28 4.11 5.03
N PRO A 201 11.27 3.60 6.27
CA PRO A 201 11.17 4.46 7.44
C PRO A 201 12.22 5.57 7.37
N ALA A 202 11.82 6.81 7.67
CA ALA A 202 12.75 7.93 7.83
C ALA A 202 13.92 7.54 8.75
N LYS A 203 15.06 8.24 8.70
CA LYS A 203 16.20 8.01 9.62
C LYS A 203 16.15 8.88 10.87
#